data_AF-A0A0M3HHC8-F1
#
_entry.id   AF-A0A0M3HHC8-F1
#
_cell.length_a   1.000
_cell.length_b   1.000
_cell.length_c   1.000
_cell.angle_alpha   90.00
_cell.angle_beta   90.00
_cell.angle_gamma   90.00
#
_symmetry.space_group_name_H-M   'P 1'
#
loop_
_entity.id
_entity.type
_entity.pdbx_description
1 polymer ?
#
loop_
_entity_poly.entity_id
_entity_poly.type
_entity_poly.pdbx_seq_one_letter_code
_entity_poly.pdbx_strand_id
1 'polypeptide(L)'
;IVGVNKYRLEKEQRIEVLQIDNAKVRESQIAKLKHIKENRDADRARRALENITEVAKSNGNLMDAAIEAASARCTVGEISDAMEKVFSRFVVVFFFFESIADQKSCWNLSFVLKFTLHYNCKFLQRVDFFFLSLKFLDV
;
A
#
# COMPACT_ATOMS: atom_id res chain seq x y z
N ILE A 1 -22.42 -9.11 23.90
CA ILE A 1 -22.84 -8.52 22.61
C ILE A 1 -24.33 -8.82 22.43
N VAL A 2 -25.19 -7.80 22.51
CA VAL A 2 -26.64 -7.96 22.28
C VAL A 2 -26.86 -8.23 20.78
N GLY A 3 -27.76 -9.15 20.42
CA GLY A 3 -27.96 -9.58 19.04
C GLY A 3 -26.96 -10.63 18.53
N VAL A 4 -25.80 -10.79 19.18
CA VAL A 4 -24.78 -11.81 18.81
C VAL A 4 -24.59 -12.88 19.90
N ASN A 5 -24.47 -12.52 21.18
CA ASN A 5 -24.32 -13.48 22.29
C ASN A 5 -25.58 -13.63 23.15
N LYS A 6 -26.43 -12.60 23.26
CA LYS A 6 -27.69 -12.65 24.03
C LYS A 6 -28.75 -11.78 23.35
N TYR A 7 -30.03 -12.18 23.44
CA TYR A 7 -31.17 -11.53 22.76
C TYR A 7 -31.03 -11.55 21.22
N ARG A 8 -30.93 -12.76 20.64
CA ARG A 8 -30.95 -12.94 19.19
C ARG A 8 -32.39 -12.86 18.67
N LEU A 9 -32.58 -12.21 17.52
CA LEU A 9 -33.86 -12.19 16.81
C LEU A 9 -34.03 -13.53 16.05
N GLU A 10 -35.23 -14.12 16.06
CA GLU A 10 -35.49 -15.39 15.36
C GLU A 10 -35.46 -15.28 13.83
N LYS A 11 -35.67 -14.07 13.29
CA LYS A 11 -35.59 -13.77 11.86
C LYS A 11 -34.79 -12.49 11.66
N GLU A 12 -33.61 -12.64 11.08
CA GLU A 12 -32.81 -11.51 10.61
C GLU A 12 -33.31 -11.08 9.21
N GLN A 13 -33.48 -9.78 9.00
CA GLN A 13 -33.74 -9.23 7.67
C GLN A 13 -32.50 -9.42 6.79
N ARG A 14 -32.67 -10.04 5.62
CA ARG A 14 -31.59 -10.15 4.65
C ARG A 14 -31.31 -8.76 4.07
N ILE A 15 -30.14 -8.22 4.37
CA ILE A 15 -29.60 -7.04 3.73
C ILE A 15 -29.03 -7.47 2.39
N GLU A 16 -29.42 -6.79 1.32
CA GLU A 16 -28.83 -7.01 0.01
C GLU A 16 -27.40 -6.46 0.01
N VAL A 17 -26.43 -7.34 -0.23
CA VAL A 17 -25.02 -6.98 -0.32
C VAL A 17 -24.67 -6.81 -1.78
N LEU A 18 -24.14 -5.64 -2.13
CA LEU A 18 -23.62 -5.40 -3.47
C LEU A 18 -22.49 -6.38 -3.78
N GLN A 19 -22.73 -7.29 -4.71
CA GLN A 19 -21.71 -8.19 -5.24
C GLN A 19 -21.06 -7.53 -6.45
N ILE A 20 -19.76 -7.28 -6.36
CA ILE A 20 -18.97 -6.72 -7.46
C ILE A 20 -18.53 -7.88 -8.37
N ASP A 21 -18.90 -7.81 -9.64
CA ASP A 21 -18.37 -8.72 -10.66
C ASP A 21 -16.92 -8.38 -10.99
N ASN A 22 -16.00 -9.12 -10.34
CA ASN A 22 -14.57 -8.93 -10.52
C ASN A 22 -14.08 -9.33 -11.92
N ALA A 23 -14.76 -10.25 -12.61
CA ALA A 23 -14.35 -10.68 -13.95
C ALA A 23 -14.55 -9.54 -14.95
N LYS A 24 -15.75 -8.94 -14.93
CA LYS A 24 -16.08 -7.80 -15.78
C LYS A 24 -15.21 -6.58 -15.50
N VAL A 25 -14.96 -6.27 -14.23
CA VAL A 25 -14.10 -5.14 -13.84
C VAL A 25 -12.67 -5.36 -14.34
N ARG A 26 -12.12 -6.56 -14.16
CA ARG A 26 -10.77 -6.92 -14.63
C ARG A 26 -10.64 -6.74 -16.14
N GLU A 27 -11.60 -7.24 -16.93
CA GLU A 27 -11.57 -7.11 -18.39
C GLU A 27 -11.58 -5.64 -18.83
N SER A 28 -12.43 -4.81 -18.22
CA SER A 28 -12.50 -3.38 -18.51
C SER A 28 -11.19 -2.65 -18.18
N GLN A 29 -10.53 -3.00 -17.08
CA GLN A 29 -9.25 -2.41 -16.69
C GLN A 29 -8.13 -2.81 -17.64
N ILE A 30 -8.09 -4.09 -18.07
CA ILE A 30 -7.12 -4.56 -19.07
C ILE A 30 -7.29 -3.81 -20.40
N ALA A 31 -8.54 -3.63 -20.85
CA ALA A 31 -8.82 -2.88 -22.09
C ALA A 31 -8.35 -1.42 -21.99
N LYS A 32 -8.63 -0.74 -20.88
CA LYS A 32 -8.15 0.63 -20.61
C LYS A 32 -6.62 0.71 -20.61
N LEU A 33 -5.94 -0.23 -19.95
CA LEU A 33 -4.48 -0.26 -19.88
C LEU A 33 -3.83 -0.47 -21.25
N LYS A 34 -4.40 -1.34 -22.09
CA LYS A 34 -3.93 -1.55 -23.47
C LYS A 34 -4.03 -0.25 -24.28
N HIS A 35 -5.20 0.39 -24.25
CA HIS A 35 -5.44 1.65 -24.96
C HIS A 35 -4.49 2.76 -24.51
N ILE A 36 -4.19 2.88 -23.21
CA ILE A 36 -3.25 3.87 -22.69
C ILE A 36 -1.81 3.56 -23.16
N LYS A 37 -1.42 2.29 -23.16
CA LYS A 37 -0.08 1.86 -23.59
C LYS A 37 0.15 2.00 -25.08
N GLU A 38 -0.88 1.88 -25.90
CA GLU A 38 -0.81 2.07 -27.35
C GLU A 38 -0.68 3.55 -27.74
N ASN A 39 -1.34 4.45 -27.02
CA ASN A 39 -1.40 5.89 -27.35
C ASN A 39 -0.33 6.74 -26.64
N ARG A 40 0.56 6.15 -25.84
CA ARG A 40 1.57 6.91 -25.07
C ARG A 40 2.88 7.05 -25.83
N ASP A 41 3.62 8.12 -25.51
CA ASP A 41 5.02 8.27 -25.87
C ASP A 41 5.89 7.36 -24.99
N ALA A 42 6.39 6.28 -25.59
CA ALA A 42 7.18 5.27 -24.89
C ALA A 42 8.53 5.81 -24.37
N ASP A 43 9.15 6.74 -25.10
CA ASP A 43 10.45 7.30 -24.70
C ASP A 43 10.30 8.32 -23.57
N ARG A 44 9.22 9.12 -23.58
CA ARG A 44 8.90 10.02 -22.47
C ARG A 44 8.58 9.24 -21.20
N ALA A 45 7.80 8.16 -21.32
CA ALA A 45 7.46 7.30 -20.19
C ALA A 45 8.71 6.64 -19.58
N ARG A 46 9.61 6.10 -20.41
CA ARG A 46 10.87 5.49 -19.95
C ARG A 46 11.75 6.49 -19.19
N ARG A 47 11.94 7.69 -19.74
CA ARG A 47 12.73 8.76 -19.10
C ARG A 47 12.12 9.19 -17.75
N ALA A 48 10.81 9.31 -17.67
CA ALA A 48 10.13 9.67 -16.42
C ALA A 48 10.31 8.59 -15.34
N LEU A 49 10.26 7.31 -15.71
CA LEU A 49 10.50 6.20 -14.78
C LEU A 49 11.95 6.12 -14.31
N GLU A 50 12.92 6.34 -15.22
CA GLU A 50 14.34 6.46 -14.87
C GLU A 50 14.57 7.61 -13.87
N ASN A 51 13.94 8.77 -14.12
CA ASN A 51 14.02 9.91 -13.22
C ASN A 51 13.46 9.60 -11.83
N ILE A 52 12.33 8.89 -11.72
CA ILE A 52 11.79 8.46 -10.42
C ILE A 52 12.79 7.60 -9.66
N THR A 53 13.45 6.64 -10.34
CA THR A 53 14.46 5.80 -9.68
C THR A 53 15.67 6.62 -9.21
N GLU A 54 16.11 7.62 -9.98
CA GLU A 54 17.22 8.50 -9.56
C GLU A 54 16.82 9.46 -8.43
N VAL A 55 15.60 10.00 -8.46
CA VAL A 55 15.04 10.83 -7.37
C VAL A 55 14.73 9.99 -6.12
N ALA A 56 14.52 8.68 -6.25
CA ALA A 56 14.38 7.77 -5.11
C ALA A 56 15.72 7.43 -4.47
N LYS A 57 16.80 7.32 -5.27
CA LYS A 57 18.17 7.13 -4.74
C LYS A 57 18.70 8.39 -4.09
N SER A 58 18.41 9.54 -4.68
CA SER A 58 18.71 10.85 -4.08
C SER A 58 17.60 11.23 -3.09
N ASN A 59 17.83 12.17 -2.17
CA ASN A 59 16.79 12.61 -1.25
C ASN A 59 15.94 13.74 -1.86
N GLY A 60 15.58 13.61 -3.14
CA GLY A 60 14.90 14.63 -3.92
C GLY A 60 13.37 14.63 -3.73
N ASN A 61 12.67 15.54 -4.40
CA ASN A 61 11.21 15.60 -4.33
C ASN A 61 10.56 14.55 -5.23
N LEU A 62 10.15 13.43 -4.63
CA LEU A 62 9.45 12.34 -5.32
C LEU A 62 8.08 12.75 -5.90
N MET A 63 7.43 13.76 -5.31
CA MET A 63 6.12 14.22 -5.78
C MET A 63 6.24 14.82 -7.19
N ASP A 64 7.25 15.66 -7.40
CA ASP A 64 7.46 16.33 -8.68
C ASP A 64 7.77 15.30 -9.78
N ALA A 65 8.59 14.29 -9.46
CA ALA A 65 8.89 13.19 -10.37
C ALA A 65 7.65 12.31 -10.68
N ALA A 66 6.77 12.11 -9.70
CA ALA A 66 5.53 11.36 -9.87
C ALA A 66 4.51 12.12 -10.76
N ILE A 67 4.43 13.45 -10.65
CA ILE A 67 3.56 14.28 -11.51
C ILE A 67 4.03 14.20 -12.97
N GLU A 68 5.34 14.24 -13.21
CA GLU A 68 5.90 14.09 -14.56
C GLU A 68 5.63 12.71 -15.15
N ALA A 69 5.73 11.64 -14.34
CA ALA A 69 5.40 10.29 -14.79
C ALA A 69 3.89 10.11 -15.06
N ALA A 70 3.02 10.68 -14.23
CA ALA A 70 1.58 10.68 -14.47
C ALA A 70 1.24 11.43 -15.79
N SER A 71 1.90 12.56 -16.03
CA SER A 71 1.76 13.35 -17.27
C SER A 71 2.26 12.60 -18.51
N ALA A 72 3.25 11.71 -18.35
CA ALA A 72 3.73 10.81 -19.40
C ALA A 72 2.84 9.55 -19.61
N ARG A 73 1.69 9.47 -18.94
CA ARG A 73 0.79 8.30 -18.91
C ARG A 73 1.48 7.01 -18.45
N CYS A 74 2.37 7.12 -17.46
CA CYS A 74 2.84 5.96 -16.71
C CYS A 74 1.73 5.47 -15.77
N THR A 75 1.62 4.15 -15.63
CA THR A 75 0.63 3.54 -14.75
C THR A 75 1.11 3.56 -13.29
N VAL A 76 0.17 3.48 -12.35
CA VAL A 76 0.49 3.40 -10.91
C VAL A 76 1.41 2.23 -10.59
N GLY A 77 1.22 1.10 -11.28
CA GLY A 77 2.10 -0.07 -11.16
C GLY A 77 3.54 0.24 -11.58
N GLU A 78 3.73 0.84 -12.77
CA GLU A 78 5.07 1.17 -13.28
C GLU A 78 5.81 2.17 -12.38
N ILE A 79 5.10 3.16 -11.82
CA ILE A 79 5.67 4.11 -10.84
C ILE A 79 6.08 3.39 -9.55
N SER A 80 5.21 2.50 -9.05
CA SER A 80 5.49 1.73 -7.83
C SER A 80 6.68 0.79 -8.02
N ASP A 81 6.77 0.12 -9.17
CA ASP A 81 7.88 -0.76 -9.52
C ASP A 81 9.21 0.02 -9.62
N ALA A 82 9.18 1.26 -10.12
CA ALA A 82 10.36 2.12 -10.17
C ALA A 82 10.85 2.54 -8.78
N MET A 83 9.93 2.76 -7.84
CA MET A 83 10.24 3.06 -6.42
C MET A 83 10.69 1.82 -5.65
N GLU A 84 10.12 0.66 -5.95
CA GLU A 84 10.43 -0.63 -5.30
C GLU A 84 11.91 -1.01 -5.46
N LYS A 85 12.53 -0.63 -6.59
CA LYS A 85 13.98 -0.82 -6.83
C LYS A 85 14.88 -0.22 -5.76
N VAL A 86 14.42 0.82 -5.05
CA VAL A 86 15.20 1.51 -4.01
C VAL A 86 14.66 1.19 -2.62
N PHE A 87 13.33 1.22 -2.44
CA PHE A 87 12.73 1.17 -1.11
C PHE A 87 12.41 -0.23 -0.58
N SER A 88 12.44 -1.27 -1.42
CA SER A 88 12.01 -2.65 -1.06
C SER A 88 10.58 -2.72 -0.48
N ARG A 89 10.00 -3.93 -0.39
CA ARG A 89 8.67 -4.12 0.22
C ARG A 89 8.77 -4.35 1.72
N PHE A 90 7.92 -3.68 2.47
CA PHE A 90 7.82 -3.91 3.90
C PHE A 90 7.19 -5.27 4.19
N VAL A 91 7.92 -6.13 4.90
CA VAL A 91 7.42 -7.42 5.39
C VAL A 91 7.05 -7.26 6.85
N VAL A 92 5.76 -7.44 7.15
CA VAL A 92 5.27 -7.40 8.53
C VAL A 92 5.70 -8.69 9.24
N VAL A 93 6.38 -8.56 10.37
CA VAL A 93 6.63 -9.68 11.28
C VAL A 93 5.45 -9.79 12.25
N PHE A 94 4.74 -10.91 12.19
CA PHE A 94 3.64 -11.20 13.11
C PHE A 94 4.15 -11.97 14.31
N PHE A 95 3.93 -11.44 15.51
CA PHE A 95 4.20 -12.15 16.75
C PHE A 95 2.91 -12.80 17.24
N PHE A 96 2.84 -14.12 17.15
CA PHE A 96 1.75 -14.88 17.74
C PHE A 96 2.03 -15.06 19.23
N PHE A 97 1.16 -14.51 20.08
CA PHE A 97 1.16 -14.82 21.50
C PHE A 97 0.50 -16.17 21.70
N GLU A 98 1.30 -17.22 21.83
CA GLU A 98 0.81 -18.48 22.39
C GLU A 98 0.60 -18.32 23.90
N SER A 99 -0.43 -19.01 24.40
CA SER A 99 -1.05 -18.92 25.73
C SER A 99 -0.10 -18.65 26.90
N ILE A 100 -0.32 -17.55 27.62
CA ILE A 100 0.28 -17.28 28.94
C ILE A 100 -0.42 -18.20 29.96
N ALA A 101 0.19 -19.34 30.22
CA ALA A 101 -0.05 -20.14 31.43
C ALA A 101 1.28 -20.51 32.09
N ASP A 102 2.22 -19.57 32.24
CA ASP A 102 3.15 -19.53 33.38
C ASP A 102 3.83 -18.14 33.44
N GLN A 103 3.37 -17.30 34.37
CA GLN A 103 3.83 -15.93 34.52
C GLN A 103 4.73 -15.83 35.75
N LYS A 104 5.99 -16.28 35.68
CA LYS A 104 7.05 -16.01 36.69
C LYS A 104 8.44 -16.37 36.15
N SER A 105 9.07 -15.53 35.31
CA SER A 105 10.55 -15.42 35.24
C SER A 105 11.13 -14.53 34.13
N CYS A 106 10.43 -14.30 33.02
CA CYS A 106 11.09 -13.71 31.84
C CYS A 106 10.79 -12.23 31.60
N TRP A 107 11.00 -11.37 32.58
CA TRP A 107 11.23 -9.93 32.32
C TRP A 107 12.66 -9.58 32.66
N ASN A 108 13.58 -9.91 31.74
CA ASN A 108 14.94 -9.38 31.83
C ASN A 108 14.95 -7.98 31.22
N LEU A 109 15.20 -6.97 32.06
CA LEU A 109 15.19 -5.53 31.74
C LEU A 109 16.09 -5.15 30.52
N SER A 110 17.02 -6.03 30.13
CA SER A 110 17.88 -5.86 28.97
C SER A 110 17.12 -5.85 27.63
N PHE A 111 15.97 -6.52 27.53
CA PHE A 111 15.21 -6.61 26.27
C PHE A 111 14.43 -5.31 25.98
N VAL A 112 13.89 -4.66 27.01
CA VAL A 112 13.09 -3.44 26.85
C VAL A 112 13.96 -2.23 26.45
N LEU A 113 15.19 -2.13 26.98
CA LEU A 113 16.08 -1.00 26.62
C LEU A 113 16.67 -1.10 25.22
N LYS A 114 16.81 -2.30 24.64
CA LYS A 114 17.32 -2.47 23.26
C LYS A 114 16.30 -2.05 22.20
N PHE A 115 15.00 -2.14 22.50
CA PHE A 115 13.95 -1.86 21.53
C PHE A 115 13.70 -0.35 21.33
N THR A 116 13.93 0.47 22.36
CA THR A 116 13.70 1.92 22.30
C THR A 116 14.81 2.69 21.58
N LEU A 117 16.02 2.13 21.45
CA LEU A 117 17.16 2.82 20.84
C LEU A 117 17.30 2.59 19.32
N HIS A 118 16.63 1.57 18.74
CA HIS A 118 16.81 1.24 17.32
C HIS A 118 15.78 1.90 16.39
N TYR A 119 14.66 2.41 16.92
CA TYR A 119 13.63 3.06 16.11
C TYR A 119 13.67 4.60 16.26
N ASN A 120 14.78 5.21 15.84
CA ASN A 120 14.77 6.60 15.41
C ASN A 120 14.17 6.70 14.00
N CYS A 121 12.90 6.27 13.86
CA CYS A 121 12.13 6.35 12.62
C CYS A 121 11.49 7.74 12.51
N LYS A 122 12.30 8.73 12.14
CA LYS A 122 11.84 10.12 11.91
C LYS A 122 11.46 10.43 10.46
N PHE A 123 11.26 9.45 9.58
CA PHE A 123 11.15 9.73 8.13
C PHE A 123 10.04 9.01 7.33
N LEU A 124 9.28 8.09 7.93
CA LEU A 124 8.37 7.20 7.18
C LEU A 124 6.90 7.63 7.13
N GLN A 125 6.55 8.85 7.55
CA GLN A 125 5.16 9.35 7.46
C GLN A 125 4.81 10.02 6.11
N ARG A 126 5.75 10.12 5.15
CA ARG A 126 5.54 10.91 3.92
C ARG A 126 5.06 10.12 2.70
N VAL A 127 5.14 8.79 2.72
CA VAL A 127 4.83 7.96 1.53
C VAL A 127 3.42 7.34 1.60
N ASP A 128 2.92 7.02 2.79
CA ASP A 128 1.61 6.38 2.94
C ASP A 128 0.41 7.33 2.69
N PHE A 129 0.59 8.65 2.90
CA PHE A 129 -0.46 9.64 2.62
C PHE A 129 -0.66 9.89 1.11
N PHE A 130 0.35 9.58 0.29
CA PHE A 130 0.31 9.77 -1.16
C PHE A 130 -0.54 8.71 -1.87
N PHE A 131 -0.45 7.44 -1.44
CA PHE A 131 -1.22 6.34 -2.04
C PHE A 131 -2.74 6.43 -1.78
N LEU A 132 -3.16 7.15 -0.73
CA LEU A 132 -4.58 7.34 -0.44
C LEU A 132 -5.24 8.44 -1.29
N SER A 133 -4.47 9.44 -1.76
CA SER A 133 -4.99 10.49 -2.65
C SER A 133 -5.08 10.07 -4.12
N LEU A 134 -4.19 9.19 -4.59
CA LEU A 134 -4.17 8.77 -6.00
C LEU A 134 -5.31 7.82 -6.40
N LYS A 135 -5.93 7.12 -5.44
CA LYS A 135 -7.14 6.32 -5.71
C LYS A 135 -8.39 7.16 -6.00
N PHE A 136 -8.37 8.46 -5.72
CA PHE A 136 -9.52 9.35 -5.92
C PHE A 136 -9.55 10.05 -7.29
N LEU A 137 -8.50 9.92 -8.12
CA LEU A 137 -8.41 10.63 -9.40
C LEU A 137 -8.68 9.78 -10.66
N ASP A 138 -9.02 8.50 -10.51
CA ASP A 138 -9.33 7.58 -11.62
C ASP A 138 -10.79 7.07 -11.58
N VAL A 139 -11.75 7.97 -11.34
CA VAL A 139 -13.20 7.78 -11.63
C VAL A 139 -13.72 8.93 -12.47
#